data_AF-A0A3B0UCU9-F1
#
_entry.id   AF-A0A3B0UCU9-F1
#
_cell.length_a   1.000
_cell.length_b   1.000
_cell.length_c   1.000
_cell.angle_alpha   90.00
_cell.angle_beta   90.00
_cell.angle_gamma   90.00
#
_symmetry.space_group_name_H-M   'P 1'
#
loop_
_entity.id
_entity.type
_entity.pdbx_description
1 polymer ?
#
loop_
_entity_poly.entity_id
_entity_poly.type
_entity_poly.pdbx_seq_one_letter_code
_entity_poly.pdbx_strand_id
1 'polypeptide(L)' 'NAMALVNKNAAEIIKDKDSINELVDKAFELLESEERLKELEQNILKLGKPNATQSILTQVLSLIK' A
#
# COMPACT_ATOMS: atom_id res chain seq x y z
N ASN A 1 0.09 -7.93 0.65
CA ASN A 1 -0.85 -8.03 -0.48
C ASN A 1 -1.45 -6.64 -0.72
N ALA A 2 -2.09 -6.40 -1.87
CA ALA A 2 -2.72 -5.10 -2.15
C ALA A 2 -3.84 -4.78 -1.14
N MET A 3 -4.68 -5.76 -0.81
CA MET A 3 -5.79 -5.58 0.13
C MET A 3 -5.36 -5.17 1.55
N ALA A 4 -4.17 -5.53 2.02
CA ALA A 4 -3.67 -5.08 3.32
C ALA A 4 -3.43 -3.57 3.34
N LEU A 5 -3.06 -2.97 2.22
CA LEU A 5 -2.90 -1.52 2.10
C LEU A 5 -4.28 -0.85 2.05
N VAL A 6 -5.19 -1.38 1.22
CA VAL A 6 -6.57 -0.87 1.08
C VAL A 6 -7.32 -0.91 2.41
N ASN A 7 -7.26 -2.04 3.12
CA ASN A 7 -7.90 -2.22 4.44
C ASN A 7 -7.34 -1.29 5.53
N LYS A 8 -6.21 -0.65 5.26
CA LYS A 8 -5.55 0.32 6.15
C LYS A 8 -5.66 1.75 5.62
N ASN A 9 -6.53 2.00 4.65
CA ASN A 9 -6.70 3.29 3.98
C ASN A 9 -5.35 3.86 3.50
N ALA A 10 -4.51 3.01 2.91
CA ALA A 10 -3.18 3.38 2.42
C ALA A 10 -3.04 3.18 0.90
N ALA A 11 -4.08 2.68 0.22
CA ALA A 11 -4.12 2.55 -1.23
C ALA A 11 -5.57 2.51 -1.73
N GLU A 12 -5.76 2.98 -2.96
CA GLU A 12 -6.95 2.69 -3.77
C GLU A 12 -6.74 1.42 -4.60
N ILE A 13 -7.82 0.69 -4.89
CA ILE A 13 -7.76 -0.53 -5.71
C ILE A 13 -8.78 -0.45 -6.83
N ILE A 14 -8.32 -0.78 -8.03
CA ILE A 14 -9.16 -0.93 -9.22
C ILE A 14 -9.08 -2.39 -9.65
N LYS A 15 -10.22 -2.97 -10.02
CA LYS A 15 -10.25 -4.33 -10.55
C LYS A 15 -9.62 -4.33 -11.92
N ASP A 16 -8.80 -5.35 -12.19
CA ASP A 16 -8.04 -5.44 -13.44
C ASP A 16 -8.92 -5.30 -14.69
N LYS A 17 -10.07 -5.98 -14.69
CA LYS A 17 -11.07 -5.92 -15.78
C LYS A 17 -11.67 -4.53 -16.03
N ASP A 18 -11.65 -3.64 -15.04
CA ASP A 18 -12.26 -2.31 -15.09
C ASP A 18 -11.17 -1.23 -15.31
N SER A 19 -9.89 -1.59 -15.18
CA SER A 19 -8.75 -0.66 -15.21
C SER A 19 -8.62 0.14 -16.51
N ILE A 20 -8.90 -0.47 -17.66
CA ILE A 20 -8.83 0.19 -18.97
C ILE A 20 -9.76 1.41 -19.03
N ASN A 21 -10.92 1.33 -18.37
CA ASN A 21 -11.93 2.38 -18.44
C ASN A 21 -11.85 3.34 -17.25
N GLU A 22 -11.45 2.87 -16.07
CA GLU A 22 -11.57 3.65 -14.82
C GLU A 22 -10.25 4.23 -14.31
N LEU A 23 -9.10 3.70 -14.72
CA LEU A 23 -7.82 4.05 -14.09
C LEU A 23 -7.48 5.54 -14.21
N VAL A 24 -7.66 6.11 -15.40
CA VAL A 24 -7.30 7.51 -15.66
C VAL A 24 -8.21 8.45 -14.87
N ASP A 25 -9.52 8.24 -14.93
CA ASP A 25 -10.50 9.07 -14.24
C ASP A 25 -10.31 9.00 -12.72
N LYS A 26 -10.14 7.80 -12.16
CA LYS A 26 -9.87 7.61 -10.72
C LYS A 26 -8.57 8.25 -10.26
N ALA A 27 -7.53 8.23 -11.11
CA ALA A 27 -6.27 8.88 -10.80
C ALA A 27 -6.44 10.40 -10.73
N PHE A 28 -7.17 11.01 -11.66
CA PHE A 28 -7.46 12.45 -11.63
C PHE A 28 -8.35 12.84 -10.45
N GLU A 29 -9.43 12.10 -10.18
CA GLU A 29 -10.28 12.31 -9.01
C GLU A 29 -9.46 12.29 -7.70
N LEU A 30 -8.50 11.37 -7.60
CA LEU A 30 -7.62 11.28 -6.44
C LEU A 30 -6.68 12.48 -6.33
N LEU A 31 -6.10 12.93 -7.45
CA LEU A 31 -5.19 14.08 -7.47
C LEU A 31 -5.87 15.39 -7.06
N GLU A 32 -7.17 15.52 -7.34
CA GLU A 32 -7.97 16.68 -6.96
C GLU A 32 -8.34 16.71 -5.46
N SER A 33 -8.19 15.58 -4.75
CA SER A 33 -8.50 15.46 -3.33
C SER A 33 -7.24 15.53 -2.45
N GLU A 34 -6.86 16.73 -2.03
CA GLU A 34 -5.73 16.93 -1.11
C GLU A 34 -5.93 16.19 0.24
N GLU A 35 -7.16 16.14 0.74
CA GLU A 35 -7.51 15.40 1.96
C GLU A 35 -7.21 13.91 1.81
N ARG A 36 -7.67 13.30 0.70
CA ARG A 36 -7.47 11.86 0.48
C ARG A 36 -6.00 11.54 0.27
N LEU A 37 -5.27 12.38 -0.47
CA LEU A 37 -3.82 12.22 -0.65
C LEU A 37 -3.07 12.24 0.69
N LYS A 38 -3.40 13.18 1.59
CA LYS A 38 -2.81 13.25 2.94
C LYS A 38 -3.13 12.02 3.77
N GLU A 39 -4.36 11.51 3.72
CA GLU A 39 -4.73 10.28 4.45
C GLU A 39 -3.91 9.09 3.95
N LEU A 40 -3.82 8.90 2.63
CA LEU A 40 -3.05 7.81 2.02
C LEU A 40 -1.57 7.91 2.38
N GLU A 41 -0.97 9.10 2.30
CA GLU A 41 0.43 9.36 2.67
C GLU A 41 0.71 9.00 4.14
N GLN A 42 -0.12 9.49 5.06
CA GLN A 42 0.05 9.21 6.49
C GLN A 42 -0.07 7.72 6.80
N ASN A 43 -0.99 7.02 6.13
CA ASN A 43 -1.24 5.62 6.41
C ASN A 43 -0.22 4.69 5.76
N ILE A 44 0.27 4.99 4.55
CA ILE A 44 1.28 4.14 3.90
C ILE A 44 2.61 4.14 4.68
N LEU A 45 2.99 5.28 5.27
CA LEU A 45 4.20 5.38 6.10
C LEU A 45 4.16 4.46 7.33
N LYS A 46 2.99 4.30 7.96
CA LYS A 46 2.79 3.41 9.12
C LYS A 46 2.95 1.92 8.77
N LEU A 47 2.82 1.57 7.50
CA LEU A 47 2.93 0.19 7.02
C LEU A 47 4.36 -0.19 6.62
N GLY A 48 5.28 0.78 6.59
CA GLY A 48 6.70 0.55 6.36
C GLY A 48 7.30 -0.37 7.43
N LYS A 49 8.13 -1.31 6.99
CA LYS A 49 8.92 -2.19 7.87
C LYS A 49 10.41 -1.84 7.75
N PRO A 50 10.90 -0.78 8.41
CA PRO A 50 12.28 -0.30 8.22
C PRO A 50 13.33 -1.37 8.56
N ASN A 51 13.01 -2.29 9.49
CA ASN A 51 13.90 -3.36 9.93
C ASN A 51 13.57 -4.72 9.29
N ALA A 52 12.86 -4.74 8.15
CA ALA A 52 12.42 -5.99 7.51
C ALA A 52 13.59 -6.95 7.25
N THR A 53 14.70 -6.46 6.71
CA THR A 53 15.89 -7.27 6.41
C THR A 53 16.45 -7.95 7.66
N GLN A 54 16.61 -7.19 8.76
CA GLN A 54 17.10 -7.74 10.03
C GLN A 54 16.13 -8.78 10.60
N SER A 55 14.82 -8.50 10.54
CA SER A 55 13.79 -9.42 11.02
C SER A 55 13.76 -10.74 10.24
N ILE A 56 13.98 -10.67 8.92
CA ILE A 56 14.08 -11.86 8.06
C ILE A 56 15.33 -12.65 8.41
N LEU A 57 16.50 -12.00 8.50
CA LEU A 57 17.76 -12.67 8.84
C LEU A 57 17.68 -13.41 10.18
N THR A 58 17.13 -12.75 11.21
CA THR A 58 16.93 -13.36 12.53
C THR A 58 16.05 -14.61 12.44
N GLN A 59 14.97 -14.58 11.67
CA GLN A 59 14.09 -15.75 11.49
C GLN A 59 14.80 -16.88 10.74
N VAL A 60 15.52 -16.59 9.66
CA VAL A 60 16.26 -17.61 8.89
C VAL A 60 17.31 -18.30 9.77
N LEU A 61 18.10 -17.53 10.53
CA LEU A 61 19.09 -18.07 11.45
C LEU A 61 18.48 -18.94 12.55
N SER A 62 17.24 -18.66 12.96
CA SER A 62 16.51 -19.45 13.95
C SER A 62 16.04 -20.82 13.42
N LEU A 63 15.93 -20.99 12.10
CA LEU A 63 15.46 -22.24 11.48
C LEU A 63 16.59 -23.24 11.22
N ILE A 64 17.85 -22.78 11.25
CA ILE A 64 19.04 -23.59 10.98
C ILE A 64 19.80 -23.99 12.26
N LYS A 65 19.33 -23.55 13.43
CA LYS A 65 19.75 -24.06 14.74
C LYS A 65 18.83 -25.18 15.18
#